data_AF-A0A7J7VM18-F1
#
_entry.id   AF-A0A7J7VM18-F1
#
_cell.length_a   1.000
_cell.length_b   1.000
_cell.length_c   1.000
_cell.angle_alpha   90.00
_cell.angle_beta   90.00
_cell.angle_gamma   90.00
#
_symmetry.space_group_name_H-M   'P 1'
#
loop_
_entity.id
_entity.type
_entity.pdbx_description
1 polymer ?
#
loop_
_entity_poly.entity_id
_entity_poly.type
_entity_poly.pdbx_seq_one_letter_code
_entity_poly.pdbx_strand_id
1 'polypeptide(L)'
;MIGFLYFFYKTWATDPGFTKASEEERKTNIITLAETGCLDFRTFCTSCLVRKPLRSLHCPVCKSCVARYDQHCLWTGRCIGFGNHRYYIFFLFFLSVVCNWIIYESFMYWSNHCATTFREDGLWTYLNQIVACSPWVLYIFLLATFHFSWSSFLLVNQLFQIAFLGLTSHERTSLLKQSRHMKQPLSLRRTPYNLGFTQNLADFFQCGCFGLVKPYAVDWTSQYTMVFHPAKEKVLRSV
;
A
#
# COMPACT_ATOMS: atom_id res chain seq x y z
N MET A 1 -9.95 12.93 14.13
CA MET A 1 -9.31 11.96 15.05
C MET A 1 -9.91 10.55 14.99
N ILE A 2 -11.24 10.38 15.10
CA ILE A 2 -11.89 9.04 15.10
C ILE A 2 -11.52 8.19 13.87
N GLY A 3 -11.62 8.76 12.67
CA GLY A 3 -11.28 8.05 11.44
C GLY A 3 -9.82 7.56 11.42
N PHE A 4 -8.87 8.39 11.85
CA PHE A 4 -7.46 8.02 11.94
C PHE A 4 -7.25 6.80 12.84
N LEU A 5 -7.78 6.83 14.07
CA LEU A 5 -7.65 5.72 15.02
C LEU A 5 -8.35 4.46 14.52
N TYR A 6 -9.55 4.59 13.95
CA TYR A 6 -10.29 3.47 13.38
C TYR A 6 -9.51 2.79 12.25
N PHE A 7 -9.02 3.54 11.27
CA PHE A 7 -8.31 2.96 10.14
C PHE A 7 -6.91 2.47 10.51
N PHE A 8 -6.23 3.10 11.47
CA PHE A 8 -5.02 2.54 12.07
C PHE A 8 -5.30 1.18 12.70
N TYR A 9 -6.30 1.09 13.59
CA TYR A 9 -6.71 -0.16 14.22
C TYR A 9 -7.10 -1.22 13.18
N LYS A 10 -7.90 -0.87 12.18
CA LYS A 10 -8.30 -1.82 11.13
C LYS A 10 -7.11 -2.31 10.31
N THR A 11 -6.15 -1.44 10.01
CA THR A 11 -4.93 -1.82 9.29
C THR A 11 -4.09 -2.78 10.13
N TRP A 12 -3.96 -2.50 11.43
CA TRP A 12 -3.18 -3.29 12.37
C TRP A 12 -3.84 -4.61 12.77
N ALA A 13 -5.16 -4.64 13.00
CA ALA A 13 -5.84 -5.81 13.55
C ALA A 13 -6.30 -6.80 12.48
N THR A 14 -6.61 -6.33 11.26
CA THR A 14 -7.09 -7.20 10.18
C THR A 14 -5.98 -8.12 9.68
N ASP A 15 -6.32 -9.37 9.38
CA ASP A 15 -5.43 -10.32 8.71
C ASP A 15 -5.04 -9.75 7.33
N PRO A 16 -3.75 -9.54 7.02
CA PRO A 16 -3.32 -9.00 5.73
C PRO A 16 -3.55 -9.97 4.57
N GLY A 17 -4.01 -11.20 4.84
CA GLY A 17 -4.16 -12.27 3.87
C GLY A 17 -3.06 -13.30 4.02
N PHE A 18 -2.73 -13.69 5.25
CA PHE A 18 -1.76 -14.75 5.50
C PHE A 18 -2.22 -16.06 4.84
N THR A 19 -1.35 -16.68 4.05
CA THR A 19 -1.59 -17.99 3.45
C THR A 19 -1.58 -19.03 4.56
N LYS A 20 -2.74 -19.61 4.84
CA LYS A 20 -2.91 -20.72 5.78
C LYS A 20 -2.83 -22.01 4.99
N ALA A 21 -2.16 -23.01 5.55
CA ALA A 21 -2.16 -24.36 5.00
C ALA A 21 -2.21 -25.36 6.16
N SER A 22 -3.01 -26.40 5.99
CA SER A 22 -3.05 -27.51 6.95
C SER A 22 -1.74 -28.30 6.92
N GLU A 23 -1.48 -29.10 7.96
CA GLU A 23 -0.31 -29.98 7.97
C GLU A 23 -0.36 -31.00 6.81
N GLU A 24 -1.55 -31.49 6.48
CA GLU A 24 -1.79 -32.39 5.35
C GLU A 24 -1.45 -31.71 4.03
N GLU A 25 -1.93 -30.47 3.79
CA GLU A 25 -1.59 -29.71 2.59
C GLU A 25 -0.09 -29.47 2.47
N ARG A 26 0.60 -29.19 3.58
CA ARG A 26 2.07 -29.05 3.58
C ARG A 26 2.76 -30.35 3.18
N LYS A 27 2.31 -31.50 3.71
CA LYS A 27 2.85 -32.83 3.34
C LYS A 27 2.62 -33.11 1.87
N THR A 28 1.41 -32.90 1.36
CA THR A 28 1.08 -33.07 -0.06
C THR A 28 1.93 -32.18 -0.93
N ASN A 29 2.09 -30.90 -0.57
CA ASN A 29 2.93 -29.97 -1.32
C ASN A 29 4.39 -30.42 -1.40
N ILE A 30 4.96 -30.98 -0.32
CA ILE A 30 6.32 -31.52 -0.32
C ILE A 30 6.44 -32.73 -1.25
N ILE A 31 5.48 -33.65 -1.20
CA ILE A 31 5.46 -34.84 -2.06
C ILE A 31 5.38 -34.41 -3.53
N THR A 32 4.43 -33.55 -3.89
CA THR A 32 4.30 -33.03 -5.26
C THR A 32 5.56 -32.31 -5.73
N LEU A 33 6.21 -31.54 -4.85
CA LEU A 33 7.47 -30.86 -5.16
C LEU A 33 8.61 -31.87 -5.41
N ALA A 34 8.70 -32.93 -4.62
CA ALA A 34 9.69 -33.98 -4.79
C ALA A 34 9.46 -34.77 -6.09
N GLU A 35 8.20 -35.10 -6.40
CA GLU A 35 7.82 -35.84 -7.60
C GLU A 35 8.03 -35.05 -8.90
N THR A 36 7.73 -33.74 -8.88
CA THR A 36 7.89 -32.87 -10.05
C THR A 36 9.36 -32.52 -10.35
N GLY A 37 10.26 -32.70 -9.38
CA GLY A 37 11.70 -32.45 -9.54
C GLY A 37 12.08 -30.99 -9.84
N CYS A 38 11.11 -30.08 -9.88
CA CYS A 38 11.27 -28.70 -10.33
C CYS A 38 10.87 -27.73 -9.21
N LEU A 39 11.84 -27.18 -8.50
CA LEU A 39 11.60 -26.18 -7.46
C LEU A 39 11.61 -24.76 -8.06
N ASP A 40 10.43 -24.21 -8.30
CA ASP A 40 10.27 -22.80 -8.67
C ASP A 40 9.89 -21.95 -7.45
N PHE A 41 10.85 -21.15 -6.95
CA PHE A 41 10.66 -20.22 -5.84
C PHE A 41 9.60 -19.13 -6.10
N ARG A 42 9.16 -18.96 -7.35
CA ARG A 42 8.03 -18.07 -7.67
C ARG A 42 6.71 -18.66 -7.23
N THR A 43 6.53 -19.97 -7.39
CA THR A 43 5.28 -20.71 -7.16
C THR A 43 5.27 -21.48 -5.83
N PHE A 44 6.42 -21.68 -5.20
CA PHE A 44 6.55 -22.38 -3.92
C PHE A 44 7.35 -21.59 -2.89
N CYS A 45 6.93 -21.61 -1.63
CA CYS A 45 7.66 -21.06 -0.50
C CYS A 45 8.27 -22.17 0.35
N THR A 46 9.59 -22.27 0.37
CA THR A 46 10.31 -23.26 1.17
C THR A 46 10.23 -23.00 2.67
N SER A 47 10.11 -21.74 3.10
CA SER A 47 10.00 -21.38 4.53
C SER A 47 8.64 -21.73 5.12
N CYS A 48 7.56 -21.58 4.36
CA CYS A 48 6.20 -21.89 4.81
C CYS A 48 5.73 -23.29 4.39
N LEU A 49 6.44 -23.93 3.46
CA LEU A 49 6.08 -25.22 2.84
C LEU A 49 4.70 -25.18 2.16
N VAL A 50 4.40 -24.06 1.51
CA VAL A 50 3.13 -23.83 0.82
C VAL A 50 3.35 -23.42 -0.63
N ARG A 51 2.43 -23.87 -1.50
CA ARG A 51 2.27 -23.27 -2.82
C ARG A 51 1.84 -21.82 -2.65
N LYS A 52 2.54 -20.91 -3.32
CA LYS A 52 2.30 -19.48 -3.27
C LYS A 52 1.14 -19.12 -4.20
N PRO A 53 0.07 -18.48 -3.68
CA PRO A 53 -0.90 -17.81 -4.53
C PRO A 53 -0.20 -16.75 -5.40
N LEU A 54 -0.81 -16.43 -6.53
CA LEU A 54 -0.37 -15.38 -7.43
C LEU A 54 -0.25 -14.06 -6.66
N ARG A 55 0.84 -13.32 -6.91
CA ARG A 55 1.16 -12.06 -6.23
C ARG A 55 1.45 -12.19 -4.73
N SER A 56 1.56 -13.41 -4.19
CA SER A 56 1.95 -13.62 -2.79
C SER A 56 3.47 -13.65 -2.60
N LEU A 57 3.91 -13.18 -1.43
CA LEU A 57 5.32 -13.18 -1.04
C LEU A 57 5.48 -13.54 0.43
N HIS A 58 6.59 -14.21 0.75
CA HIS A 58 6.98 -14.49 2.13
C HIS A 58 7.56 -13.23 2.76
N CYS A 59 7.01 -12.82 3.91
CA CYS A 59 7.61 -11.77 4.72
C CYS A 59 8.49 -12.41 5.81
N PRO A 60 9.82 -12.19 5.81
CA PRO A 60 10.70 -12.77 6.82
C PRO A 60 10.40 -12.26 8.24
N VAL A 61 9.90 -11.04 8.38
CA VAL A 61 9.56 -10.44 9.67
C VAL A 61 8.32 -11.08 10.27
N CYS A 62 7.25 -11.22 9.46
CA CYS A 62 6.02 -11.89 9.90
C CYS A 62 6.07 -13.42 9.81
N LYS A 63 7.14 -13.98 9.23
CA LYS A 63 7.37 -15.43 9.02
C LYS A 63 6.20 -16.14 8.33
N SER A 64 5.54 -15.46 7.41
CA SER A 64 4.36 -15.98 6.72
C SER A 64 4.26 -15.43 5.30
N CYS A 65 3.67 -16.22 4.41
CA CYS A 65 3.28 -15.77 3.07
C CYS A 65 2.03 -14.89 3.16
N VAL A 66 2.03 -13.78 2.43
CA VAL A 66 0.92 -12.82 2.40
C VAL A 66 0.41 -12.71 0.97
N ALA A 67 -0.90 -12.90 0.80
CA ALA A 67 -1.60 -12.74 -0.47
C ALA A 67 -1.57 -11.29 -0.96
N ARG A 68 -1.35 -11.09 -2.26
CA ARG A 68 -1.20 -9.76 -2.89
C ARG A 68 -0.33 -8.82 -2.05
N TYR A 69 0.89 -9.28 -1.75
CA TYR A 69 1.80 -8.56 -0.85
C TYR A 69 2.18 -7.20 -1.41
N ASP A 70 2.04 -6.15 -0.60
CA ASP A 70 2.51 -4.81 -0.91
C ASP A 70 3.85 -4.52 -0.21
N GLN A 71 3.86 -4.58 1.12
CA GLN A 71 5.02 -4.28 1.94
C GLN A 71 4.85 -4.76 3.39
N HIS A 72 5.95 -4.86 4.12
CA HIS A 72 5.93 -4.92 5.59
C HIS A 72 6.06 -3.50 6.13
N CYS A 73 5.01 -2.99 6.78
CA CYS A 73 4.97 -1.62 7.25
C CYS A 73 5.51 -1.56 8.69
N LEU A 74 6.68 -0.94 8.86
CA LEU A 74 7.31 -0.76 10.17
C LEU A 74 6.43 0.04 11.13
N TRP A 75 5.70 1.04 10.63
CA TRP A 75 4.84 1.93 11.43
C TRP A 75 3.63 1.23 12.04
N THR A 76 3.11 0.21 11.35
CA THR A 76 1.99 -0.59 11.87
C THR A 76 2.47 -1.92 12.46
N GLY A 77 3.76 -2.24 12.35
CA GLY A 77 4.32 -3.53 12.77
C GLY A 77 3.68 -4.74 12.07
N ARG A 78 3.06 -4.56 10.90
CA ARG A 78 2.32 -5.61 10.18
C ARG A 78 2.51 -5.51 8.68
N CYS A 79 2.35 -6.64 8.00
CA CYS A 79 2.26 -6.66 6.54
C CYS A 79 1.01 -5.92 6.04
N ILE A 80 1.16 -5.27 4.89
CA ILE A 80 0.10 -4.74 4.07
C ILE A 80 -0.07 -5.68 2.88
N GLY A 81 -1.26 -6.23 2.72
CA GLY A 81 -1.60 -7.18 1.68
C GLY A 81 -3.09 -7.17 1.38
N PHE A 82 -3.56 -8.19 0.67
CA PHE A 82 -4.95 -8.29 0.20
C PHE A 82 -6.01 -7.90 1.25
N GLY A 83 -5.89 -8.42 2.47
CA GLY A 83 -6.94 -8.28 3.50
C GLY A 83 -7.02 -6.90 4.15
N ASN A 84 -5.94 -6.11 4.15
CA ASN A 84 -5.88 -4.84 4.88
C ASN A 84 -5.40 -3.62 4.06
N HIS A 85 -4.99 -3.79 2.79
CA HIS A 85 -4.46 -2.70 1.96
C HIS A 85 -5.42 -1.52 1.84
N ARG A 86 -6.73 -1.76 1.71
CA ARG A 86 -7.75 -0.69 1.68
C ARG A 86 -7.76 0.15 2.95
N TYR A 87 -7.63 -0.49 4.12
CA TYR A 87 -7.60 0.21 5.40
C TYR A 87 -6.33 1.03 5.54
N TYR A 88 -5.21 0.52 5.01
CA TYR A 88 -3.94 1.26 4.97
C TYR A 88 -4.03 2.54 4.14
N ILE A 89 -4.73 2.52 2.99
CA ILE A 89 -4.95 3.73 2.17
C ILE A 89 -5.77 4.77 2.94
N PHE A 90 -6.87 4.36 3.58
CA PHE A 90 -7.67 5.28 4.39
C PHE A 90 -6.90 5.76 5.63
N PHE A 91 -6.08 4.92 6.25
CA PHE A 91 -5.20 5.32 7.35
C PHE A 91 -4.26 6.45 6.92
N LEU A 92 -3.58 6.31 5.77
CA LEU A 92 -2.72 7.38 5.24
C LEU A 92 -3.51 8.66 4.98
N PHE A 93 -4.69 8.56 4.37
CA PHE A 93 -5.56 9.71 4.12
C PHE A 93 -5.94 10.45 5.42
N PHE A 94 -6.46 9.74 6.41
CA PHE A 94 -6.86 10.35 7.68
C PHE A 94 -5.66 10.85 8.49
N LEU A 95 -4.48 10.23 8.37
CA LEU A 95 -3.24 10.75 8.95
C LEU A 95 -2.87 12.09 8.31
N SER A 96 -2.89 12.20 6.98
CA SER A 96 -2.62 13.47 6.28
C SER A 96 -3.62 14.56 6.68
N VAL A 97 -4.90 14.24 6.82
CA VAL A 97 -5.93 15.19 7.29
C VAL A 97 -5.66 15.67 8.71
N VAL A 98 -5.34 14.76 9.65
CA VAL A 98 -5.03 15.14 11.03
C VAL A 98 -3.75 15.98 11.12
N CYS A 99 -2.70 15.63 10.38
CA CYS A 99 -1.48 16.43 10.37
C CYS A 99 -1.70 17.82 9.76
N ASN A 100 -2.50 17.93 8.69
CA ASN A 100 -2.85 19.22 8.10
C ASN A 100 -3.64 20.10 9.08
N TRP A 101 -4.57 19.51 9.82
CA TRP A 101 -5.29 20.21 10.89
C TRP A 101 -4.33 20.74 11.97
N ILE A 102 -3.40 19.91 12.46
CA ILE A 102 -2.41 20.33 13.47
C ILE A 102 -1.51 21.46 12.96
N ILE A 103 -1.09 21.39 11.70
CA ILE A 103 -0.31 22.45 11.03
C ILE A 103 -1.10 23.76 11.02
N TYR A 104 -2.38 23.72 10.63
CA TYR A 104 -3.26 24.87 10.62
C TYR A 104 -3.43 25.48 12.02
N GLU A 105 -3.74 24.65 13.03
CA GLU A 105 -3.88 25.09 14.43
C GLU A 105 -2.57 25.70 14.98
N SER A 106 -1.41 25.18 14.57
CA SER A 106 -0.12 25.75 14.97
C SER A 106 0.08 27.16 14.40
N PHE A 107 -0.30 27.39 13.13
CA PHE A 107 -0.29 28.72 12.54
C PHE A 107 -1.28 29.67 13.22
N MET A 108 -2.49 29.20 13.51
CA MET A 108 -3.50 29.99 14.22
C MET A 108 -3.04 30.36 15.64
N TYR A 109 -2.39 29.43 16.33
CA TYR A 109 -1.79 29.69 17.64
C TYR A 109 -0.76 30.83 17.56
N TRP A 110 0.20 30.75 16.64
CA TRP A 110 1.23 31.78 16.49
C TRP A 110 0.63 33.13 16.10
N SER A 111 -0.34 33.15 15.18
CA SER A 111 -0.99 34.39 14.75
C SER A 111 -1.75 35.11 15.86
N ASN A 112 -2.30 34.37 16.83
CA ASN A 112 -3.15 34.93 17.87
C ASN A 112 -2.42 35.19 19.19
N HIS A 113 -1.37 34.43 19.50
CA HIS A 113 -0.71 34.44 20.81
C HIS A 113 0.74 34.92 20.78
N CYS A 114 1.39 34.95 19.61
CA CYS A 114 2.77 35.40 19.50
C CYS A 114 2.80 36.77 18.83
N ALA A 115 3.49 37.73 19.45
CA ALA A 115 3.78 39.02 18.82
C ALA A 115 4.84 38.80 17.73
N THR A 116 4.39 38.47 16.51
CA THR A 116 5.28 38.22 15.38
C THR A 116 5.33 39.42 14.44
N THR A 117 6.53 39.88 14.10
CA THR A 117 6.78 41.03 13.19
C THR A 117 7.36 40.56 11.86
N PHE A 118 6.79 39.50 11.27
CA PHE A 118 7.29 38.91 10.03
C PHE A 118 7.50 39.94 8.90
N ARG A 119 6.59 40.91 8.79
CA ARG A 119 6.58 41.91 7.72
C ARG A 119 7.68 42.98 7.88
N GLU A 120 8.15 43.19 9.09
CA GLU A 120 9.14 44.24 9.42
C GLU A 120 10.54 43.64 9.56
N ASP A 121 10.67 42.51 10.25
CA ASP A 121 11.97 41.96 10.67
C ASP A 121 12.42 40.73 9.86
N GLY A 122 11.59 40.27 8.92
CA GLY A 122 11.89 39.15 8.04
C GLY A 122 11.85 37.76 8.69
N LEU A 123 12.23 36.73 7.92
CA LEU A 123 12.04 35.33 8.27
C LEU A 123 12.86 34.87 9.49
N TRP A 124 14.12 35.30 9.61
CA TRP A 124 15.00 34.85 10.71
C TRP A 124 14.51 35.33 12.08
N THR A 125 14.09 36.58 12.17
CA THR A 125 13.53 37.15 13.40
C THR A 125 12.19 36.51 13.73
N TYR A 126 11.35 36.25 12.71
CA TYR A 126 10.09 35.52 12.88
C TYR A 126 10.29 34.11 13.46
N LEU A 127 11.28 33.35 12.97
CA LEU A 127 11.59 32.03 13.51
C LEU A 127 12.05 32.12 14.97
N ASN A 128 12.92 33.08 15.32
CA ASN A 128 13.34 33.31 16.70
C ASN A 128 12.17 33.69 17.62
N GLN A 129 11.25 34.53 17.14
CA GLN A 129 10.04 34.92 17.87
C GLN A 129 9.10 33.74 18.12
N ILE A 130 8.89 32.87 17.13
CA ILE A 130 8.10 31.64 17.30
C ILE A 130 8.75 30.70 18.31
N VAL A 131 10.06 30.48 18.20
CA VAL A 131 10.82 29.64 19.13
C VAL A 131 10.70 30.19 20.55
N ALA A 132 10.89 31.51 20.73
CA ALA A 132 10.78 32.15 22.03
C ALA A 132 9.36 32.11 22.61
N CYS A 133 8.33 32.20 21.76
CA CYS A 133 6.93 32.18 22.17
C CYS A 133 6.50 30.80 22.69
N SER A 134 6.77 29.74 21.92
CA SER A 134 6.50 28.36 22.38
C SER A 134 7.31 27.35 21.57
N PRO A 135 8.44 26.85 22.12
CA PRO A 135 9.24 25.80 21.49
C PRO A 135 8.44 24.51 21.28
N TRP A 136 7.47 24.24 22.17
CA TRP A 136 6.63 23.04 22.12
C TRP A 136 5.71 23.03 20.89
N VAL A 137 5.07 24.15 20.57
CA VAL A 137 4.22 24.26 19.38
C VAL A 137 5.04 24.12 18.10
N LEU A 138 6.26 24.68 18.08
CA LEU A 138 7.19 24.47 16.97
C LEU A 138 7.56 22.99 16.80
N TYR A 139 7.86 22.29 17.88
CA TYR A 139 8.15 20.86 17.83
C TYR A 139 6.97 20.05 17.24
N ILE A 140 5.75 20.30 17.72
CA ILE A 140 4.53 19.66 17.20
C ILE A 140 4.35 19.97 15.71
N PHE A 141 4.53 21.23 15.31
CA PHE A 141 4.42 21.65 13.91
C PHE A 141 5.41 20.92 13.00
N LEU A 142 6.68 20.83 13.41
CA LEU A 142 7.73 20.14 12.66
C LEU A 142 7.41 18.65 12.51
N LEU A 143 6.98 18.02 13.60
CA LEU A 143 6.57 16.61 13.60
C LEU A 143 5.35 16.37 12.69
N ALA A 144 4.34 17.24 12.77
CA ALA A 144 3.15 17.17 11.91
C ALA A 144 3.51 17.37 10.44
N THR A 145 4.42 18.30 10.12
CA THR A 145 4.90 18.55 8.76
C THR A 145 5.65 17.36 8.20
N PHE A 146 6.53 16.74 9.00
CA PHE A 146 7.23 15.51 8.62
C PHE A 146 6.25 14.38 8.28
N HIS A 147 5.29 14.12 9.18
CA HIS A 147 4.30 13.08 8.96
C HIS A 147 3.35 13.39 7.80
N PHE A 148 2.95 14.65 7.61
CA PHE A 148 2.14 15.08 6.48
C PHE A 148 2.85 14.82 5.15
N SER A 149 4.12 15.24 5.04
CA SER A 149 4.93 15.07 3.82
C SER A 149 5.08 13.59 3.45
N TRP A 150 5.55 12.77 4.39
CA TRP A 150 5.74 11.33 4.17
C TRP A 150 4.43 10.60 3.87
N SER A 151 3.36 10.83 4.64
CA SER A 151 2.08 10.14 4.45
C SER A 151 1.43 10.51 3.12
N SER A 152 1.47 11.79 2.74
CA SER A 152 0.93 12.27 1.46
C SER A 152 1.70 11.70 0.27
N PHE A 153 3.03 11.67 0.34
CA PHE A 153 3.86 11.05 -0.69
C PHE A 153 3.51 9.57 -0.89
N LEU A 154 3.42 8.81 0.21
CA LEU A 154 3.03 7.40 0.16
C LEU A 154 1.63 7.21 -0.40
N LEU A 155 0.67 8.03 0.05
CA LEU A 155 -0.72 7.95 -0.40
C LEU A 155 -0.83 8.19 -1.90
N VAL A 156 -0.23 9.27 -2.41
CA VAL A 156 -0.23 9.59 -3.84
C VAL A 156 0.43 8.48 -4.65
N ASN A 157 1.58 7.97 -4.19
CA ASN A 157 2.28 6.90 -4.87
C ASN A 157 1.48 5.59 -4.89
N GLN A 158 0.83 5.23 -3.79
CA GLN A 158 -0.02 4.03 -3.70
C GLN A 158 -1.28 4.17 -4.56
N LEU A 159 -1.98 5.30 -4.50
CA LEU A 159 -3.13 5.58 -5.35
C LEU A 159 -2.76 5.55 -6.83
N PHE A 160 -1.60 6.10 -7.21
CA PHE A 160 -1.11 6.02 -8.58
C PHE A 160 -0.89 4.58 -9.03
N GLN A 161 -0.24 3.77 -8.19
CA GLN A 161 0.03 2.35 -8.50
C GLN A 161 -1.27 1.54 -8.64
N ILE A 162 -2.22 1.75 -7.73
CA ILE A 162 -3.53 1.11 -7.77
C ILE A 162 -4.26 1.53 -9.03
N ALA A 163 -4.45 2.83 -9.23
CA ALA A 163 -5.31 3.36 -10.29
C ALA A 163 -4.73 3.14 -11.69
N PHE A 164 -3.45 3.45 -11.91
CA PHE A 164 -2.88 3.48 -13.27
C PHE A 164 -2.10 2.22 -13.65
N LEU A 165 -1.62 1.43 -12.69
CA LEU A 165 -0.77 0.26 -12.95
C LEU A 165 -1.42 -1.08 -12.55
N GLY A 166 -2.34 -1.09 -11.58
CA GLY A 166 -2.88 -2.32 -11.00
C GLY A 166 -1.86 -3.14 -10.20
N LEU A 167 -0.73 -2.54 -9.81
CA LEU A 167 0.43 -3.19 -9.19
C LEU A 167 0.57 -2.87 -7.71
N THR A 168 1.19 -3.76 -6.95
CA THR A 168 1.71 -3.47 -5.61
C THR A 168 3.10 -2.83 -5.68
N SER A 169 3.52 -2.23 -4.56
CA SER A 169 4.84 -1.56 -4.44
C SER A 169 6.00 -2.53 -4.66
N HIS A 170 5.87 -3.77 -4.15
CA HIS A 170 6.85 -4.82 -4.42
C HIS A 170 6.88 -5.20 -5.90
N GLU A 171 5.72 -5.43 -6.53
CA GLU A 171 5.64 -5.80 -7.95
C GLU A 171 6.27 -4.74 -8.84
N ARG A 172 5.95 -3.46 -8.60
CA ARG A 172 6.58 -2.34 -9.33
C ARG A 172 8.08 -2.35 -9.18
N THR A 173 8.58 -2.50 -7.95
CA THR A 173 10.03 -2.52 -7.69
C THR A 173 10.71 -3.71 -8.37
N SER A 174 10.09 -4.88 -8.32
CA SER A 174 10.59 -6.10 -8.97
C SER A 174 10.65 -5.94 -10.49
N LEU A 175 9.59 -5.42 -11.11
CA LEU A 175 9.55 -5.16 -12.55
C LEU A 175 10.56 -4.09 -12.98
N LEU A 176 10.75 -3.03 -12.19
CA LEU A 176 11.77 -2.02 -12.46
C LEU A 176 13.18 -2.60 -12.39
N LYS A 177 13.47 -3.43 -11.38
CA LYS A 177 14.75 -4.16 -11.29
C LYS A 177 14.98 -5.07 -12.48
N GLN A 178 13.94 -5.80 -12.91
CA GLN A 178 14.01 -6.66 -14.09
C GLN A 178 14.25 -5.83 -15.36
N SER A 179 13.53 -4.72 -15.54
CA SER A 179 13.67 -3.85 -16.71
C SER A 179 15.08 -3.27 -16.87
N ARG A 180 15.83 -3.06 -15.79
CA ARG A 180 17.24 -2.61 -15.85
C ARG A 180 18.16 -3.64 -16.51
N HIS A 181 17.79 -4.92 -16.50
CA HIS A 181 18.57 -6.01 -17.08
C HIS A 181 18.07 -6.42 -18.47
N MET A 182 16.95 -5.86 -18.94
CA MET A 182 16.35 -6.19 -20.23
C MET A 182 16.78 -5.17 -21.29
N LYS A 183 17.05 -5.64 -22.52
CA LYS A 183 17.41 -4.77 -23.65
C LYS A 183 16.27 -3.86 -24.12
N GLN A 184 15.02 -4.26 -23.90
CA GLN A 184 13.84 -3.48 -24.26
C GLN A 184 13.13 -2.93 -23.02
N PRO A 185 12.65 -1.68 -23.05
CA PRO A 185 11.97 -1.06 -21.93
C PRO A 185 10.62 -1.76 -21.67
N LEU A 186 10.44 -2.27 -20.45
CA LEU A 186 9.22 -2.97 -20.05
C LEU A 186 8.17 -1.94 -19.61
N SER A 187 7.01 -1.94 -20.25
CA SER A 187 5.93 -1.01 -19.89
C SER A 187 5.21 -1.47 -18.62
N LEU A 188 5.38 -0.71 -17.54
CA LEU A 188 4.67 -0.97 -16.27
C LEU A 188 3.14 -0.85 -16.36
N ARG A 189 2.63 -0.23 -17.43
CA ARG A 189 1.19 -0.13 -17.69
C ARG A 189 0.63 -1.34 -18.41
N ARG A 190 1.45 -2.09 -19.15
CA ARG A 190 1.03 -3.28 -19.92
C ARG A 190 1.20 -4.55 -19.10
N THR A 191 0.49 -4.60 -17.97
CA THR A 191 0.46 -5.78 -17.10
C THR A 191 -0.89 -6.48 -17.21
N PRO A 192 -0.97 -7.79 -16.95
CA PRO A 192 -2.24 -8.49 -16.95
C PRO A 192 -3.19 -7.95 -15.88
N TYR A 193 -2.66 -7.39 -14.79
CA TYR A 193 -3.42 -6.83 -13.67
C TYR A 193 -3.97 -5.42 -13.90
N ASN A 194 -3.44 -4.67 -14.88
CA ASN A 194 -3.96 -3.35 -15.20
C ASN A 194 -5.23 -3.45 -16.06
N LEU A 195 -6.40 -3.15 -15.51
CA LEU A 195 -7.69 -3.19 -16.19
C LEU A 195 -8.19 -1.79 -16.61
N GLY A 196 -7.38 -0.75 -16.37
CA GLY A 196 -7.73 0.64 -16.61
C GLY A 196 -8.14 1.35 -15.31
N PHE A 197 -8.09 2.68 -15.35
CA PHE A 197 -8.23 3.55 -14.17
C PHE A 197 -9.47 3.25 -13.33
N THR A 198 -10.63 3.20 -13.98
CA THR A 198 -11.93 3.00 -13.31
C THR A 198 -12.08 1.61 -12.72
N GLN A 199 -11.77 0.56 -13.51
CA GLN A 199 -11.89 -0.82 -13.06
C GLN A 199 -10.90 -1.15 -11.94
N ASN A 200 -9.65 -0.67 -12.04
CA ASN A 200 -8.66 -0.90 -10.98
C ASN A 200 -9.09 -0.31 -9.63
N LEU A 201 -9.67 0.90 -9.65
CA LEU A 201 -10.19 1.54 -8.43
C LEU A 201 -11.42 0.81 -7.90
N ALA A 202 -12.36 0.45 -8.77
CA ALA A 202 -13.55 -0.32 -8.40
C ALA A 202 -13.18 -1.66 -7.77
N ASP A 203 -12.25 -2.41 -8.37
CA ASP A 203 -11.76 -3.69 -7.86
C ASP A 203 -10.99 -3.54 -6.55
N PHE A 204 -10.21 -2.47 -6.39
CA PHE A 204 -9.44 -2.26 -5.17
C PHE A 204 -10.32 -1.85 -3.99
N PHE A 205 -11.20 -0.86 -4.19
CA PHE A 205 -12.07 -0.35 -3.13
C PHE A 205 -13.35 -1.16 -2.95
N GLN A 206 -13.63 -2.11 -3.85
CA GLN A 206 -14.86 -2.89 -3.89
C GLN A 206 -16.10 -1.98 -3.96
N CYS A 207 -16.02 -0.96 -4.82
CA CYS A 207 -17.07 0.04 -5.00
C CYS A 207 -17.61 0.03 -6.44
N GLY A 208 -18.94 0.13 -6.57
CA GLY A 208 -19.60 -0.01 -7.87
C GLY A 208 -19.79 1.29 -8.67
N CYS A 209 -19.23 2.42 -8.21
CA CYS A 209 -19.44 3.76 -8.80
C CYS A 209 -20.91 4.00 -9.21
N PHE A 210 -21.85 3.88 -8.28
CA PHE A 210 -23.30 4.03 -8.53
C PHE A 210 -23.88 3.07 -9.60
N GLY A 211 -23.29 1.88 -9.77
CA GLY A 211 -23.75 0.86 -10.73
C GLY A 211 -23.09 0.96 -12.11
N LEU A 212 -22.23 1.96 -12.34
CA LEU A 212 -21.52 2.12 -13.61
C LEU A 212 -20.40 1.10 -13.83
N VAL A 213 -19.86 0.54 -12.74
CA VAL A 213 -18.76 -0.43 -12.78
C VAL A 213 -19.07 -1.57 -11.82
N LYS A 214 -18.98 -2.82 -12.29
CA LYS A 214 -19.11 -3.97 -11.41
C LYS A 214 -17.72 -4.35 -10.89
N PRO A 215 -17.46 -4.27 -9.57
CA PRO A 215 -16.17 -4.69 -9.02
C PRO A 215 -16.02 -6.20 -9.20
N TYR A 216 -14.86 -6.63 -9.67
CA TYR A 216 -14.50 -8.03 -9.77
C TYR A 216 -13.66 -8.42 -8.56
N ALA A 217 -14.31 -8.99 -7.55
CA ALA A 217 -13.66 -9.46 -6.34
C ALA A 217 -12.89 -10.76 -6.62
N VAL A 218 -11.56 -10.69 -6.66
CA VAL A 218 -10.69 -11.86 -6.70
C VAL A 218 -10.20 -12.16 -5.29
N ASP A 219 -10.42 -13.39 -4.82
CA ASP A 219 -9.77 -13.87 -3.61
C ASP A 219 -8.32 -14.23 -3.90
N TRP A 220 -7.41 -13.31 -3.59
CA TRP A 220 -5.98 -13.51 -3.82
C TRP A 220 -5.34 -14.55 -2.87
N THR A 221 -6.06 -15.07 -1.88
CA THR A 221 -5.54 -16.11 -0.98
C THR A 221 -5.56 -17.51 -1.61
N SER A 222 -6.43 -17.73 -2.60
CA SER A 222 -6.67 -19.02 -3.25
C SER A 222 -6.42 -18.99 -4.77
N GLN A 223 -5.92 -17.87 -5.30
CA GLN A 223 -5.67 -17.69 -6.73
C GLN A 223 -4.28 -18.17 -7.13
N TYR A 224 -4.14 -19.30 -7.85
CA TYR A 224 -2.83 -19.86 -8.24
C TYR A 224 -2.47 -19.73 -9.72
N THR A 225 -3.44 -19.37 -10.56
CA THR A 225 -3.28 -19.20 -12.01
C THR A 225 -3.77 -17.81 -12.42
N MET A 226 -3.38 -17.35 -13.61
CA MET A 226 -3.93 -16.09 -14.15
C MET A 226 -5.37 -16.32 -14.59
N VAL A 227 -6.32 -15.65 -13.95
CA VAL A 227 -7.70 -15.52 -14.45
C VAL A 227 -7.79 -14.18 -15.16
N PHE A 228 -8.09 -14.21 -16.45
CA PHE A 228 -8.28 -13.00 -17.24
C PHE A 228 -9.64 -12.41 -16.90
N HIS A 229 -9.69 -11.10 -16.65
CA HIS A 229 -10.95 -10.39 -16.55
C HIS A 229 -11.76 -10.58 -17.86
N PRO A 230 -13.09 -10.76 -17.81
CA PRO A 230 -13.91 -11.01 -19.01
C PRO A 230 -13.71 -9.98 -20.14
N ALA A 231 -13.41 -8.73 -19.76
CA ALA A 231 -13.08 -7.66 -20.71
C ALA A 231 -11.78 -7.91 -21.51
N LYS A 232 -10.77 -8.53 -20.90
CA LYS A 232 -9.53 -8.93 -21.61
C LYS A 232 -9.69 -10.26 -22.32
N GLU A 233 -10.54 -11.15 -21.80
CA GLU A 233 -10.85 -12.43 -22.45
C GLU A 233 -11.58 -12.24 -23.79
N LYS A 234 -12.50 -11.26 -23.89
CA LYS A 234 -13.14 -10.88 -25.17
C LYS A 234 -12.12 -10.38 -26.20
N VAL A 235 -11.13 -9.58 -25.78
CA VAL A 235 -10.08 -9.06 -26.68
C VAL A 235 -9.13 -10.17 -27.14
N LEU A 236 -8.79 -11.12 -26.26
CA LEU A 236 -7.94 -12.27 -26.59
C LEU A 236 -8.63 -13.30 -27.49
N ARG A 237 -9.96 -13.43 -27.41
CA ARG A 237 -10.74 -14.33 -28.28
C ARG A 237 -11.14 -13.69 -29.62
N SER A 238 -10.94 -12.39 -29.79
CA SER A 238 -11.23 -11.64 -31.02
C SER A 238 -10.00 -11.39 -31.90
N VAL A 239 -8.84 -11.94 -31.51
CA VAL A 239 -7.57 -11.95 -32.26
C VAL A 239 -7.25 -13.40 -32.59
#